data_AF-A0A7T3RFD3-F1
#
_entry.id   AF-A0A7T3RFD3-F1
#
_cell.length_a   1.000
_cell.length_b   1.000
_cell.length_c   1.000
_cell.angle_alpha   90.00
_cell.angle_beta   90.00
_cell.angle_gamma   90.00
#
_symmetry.space_group_name_H-M   'P 1'
#
loop_
_entity.id
_entity.type
_entity.pdbx_description
1 polymer ?
#
loop_
_entity_poly.entity_id
_entity_poly.type
_entity_poly.pdbx_seq_one_letter_code
_entity_poly.pdbx_strand_id
1 'polypeptide(L)'
;MRLPDRISDTVKKLASKKSRLLVTVLALMVFLFISAMVIAVVQIPKNHKRTVVIPTAERYVQTRELLAPAESTLTEDHYFSRIPEDRWTQEETDRYFTLPDESGLEKLRNSNKEIIDSIIGAAP
;
A
#
# COMPACT_ATOMS: atom_id res chain seq x y z
N MET A 1 11.10 -9.89 54.92
CA MET A 1 11.88 -10.68 53.94
C MET A 1 11.83 -9.96 52.60
N ARG A 2 12.96 -9.60 51.99
CA ARG A 2 13.00 -8.69 50.84
C ARG A 2 12.61 -9.46 49.55
N LEU A 3 11.87 -8.81 48.64
CA LEU A 3 11.46 -9.35 47.34
C LEU A 3 12.58 -10.07 46.53
N PRO A 4 13.82 -9.55 46.43
CA PRO A 4 14.89 -10.24 45.69
C PRO A 4 15.23 -11.63 46.26
N ASP A 5 15.14 -11.81 47.58
CA ASP A 5 15.46 -13.09 48.23
C ASP A 5 14.44 -14.16 47.83
N ARG A 6 13.15 -13.77 47.76
CA ARG A 6 12.06 -14.64 47.32
C ARG A 6 12.22 -15.10 45.86
N ILE A 7 12.67 -14.20 44.99
CA ILE A 7 12.90 -14.51 43.57
C ILE A 7 14.08 -15.48 43.44
N SER A 8 15.18 -15.20 44.13
CA SER A 8 16.37 -16.08 44.17
C SER A 8 16.00 -17.50 44.64
N ASP A 9 15.23 -17.62 45.72
CA ASP A 9 14.86 -18.92 46.27
C ASP A 9 13.91 -19.69 45.35
N THR A 10 13.02 -18.98 44.65
CA THR A 10 12.12 -19.57 43.66
C THR A 10 12.91 -20.08 42.44
N VAL A 11 13.89 -19.33 41.96
CA VAL A 11 14.77 -19.73 40.86
C VAL A 11 15.61 -20.94 41.25
N LYS A 12 16.20 -20.95 42.45
CA LYS A 12 16.95 -22.10 42.98
C LYS A 12 16.08 -23.36 43.12
N LYS A 13 14.84 -23.20 43.60
CA LYS A 13 13.86 -24.29 43.73
C LYS A 13 13.38 -24.83 42.37
N LEU A 14 13.32 -23.97 41.35
CA LEU A 14 12.94 -24.36 39.99
C LEU A 14 14.09 -25.10 39.28
N ALA A 15 15.33 -24.63 39.47
CA ALA A 15 16.54 -25.25 38.93
C ALA A 15 16.79 -26.66 39.49
N SER A 16 16.49 -26.89 40.78
CA SER A 16 16.74 -28.19 41.42
C SER A 16 15.73 -29.29 41.05
N LYS A 17 14.50 -28.93 40.64
CA LYS A 17 13.40 -29.90 40.51
C LYS A 17 13.23 -30.50 39.11
N LYS A 18 13.64 -29.80 38.04
CA LYS A 18 13.51 -30.25 36.63
C LYS A 18 14.66 -29.75 35.75
N SER A 19 15.90 -30.01 36.15
CA SER A 19 17.12 -29.49 35.50
C SER A 19 17.18 -29.75 34.00
N ARG A 20 16.87 -30.97 33.53
CA ARG A 20 16.96 -31.30 32.09
C ARG A 20 16.00 -30.49 31.23
N LEU A 21 14.70 -30.49 31.56
CA LEU A 21 13.68 -29.78 30.76
C LEU A 21 13.89 -28.26 30.80
N LEU A 22 14.28 -27.73 31.96
CA LEU A 22 14.60 -26.31 32.12
C LEU A 22 15.83 -25.93 31.28
N VAL A 23 16.89 -26.75 31.29
CA VAL A 23 18.08 -26.54 30.44
C VAL A 23 17.71 -26.59 28.96
N THR A 24 16.84 -27.52 28.53
CA THR A 24 16.40 -27.60 27.12
C THR A 24 15.62 -26.35 26.71
N VAL A 25 14.68 -25.88 27.54
CA VAL A 25 13.89 -24.68 27.26
C VAL A 25 14.76 -23.42 27.26
N LEU A 26 15.71 -23.34 28.18
CA LEU A 26 16.66 -22.22 28.23
C LEU A 26 17.56 -22.20 26.99
N ALA A 27 18.08 -23.37 26.58
CA ALA A 27 18.87 -23.50 25.35
C ALA A 27 18.07 -23.11 24.10
N LEU A 28 16.80 -23.51 24.02
CA LEU A 28 15.90 -23.14 22.92
C LEU A 28 15.65 -21.62 22.87
N MET A 29 15.41 -20.99 24.03
CA MET A 29 15.24 -19.53 24.13
C MET A 29 16.50 -18.78 23.68
N VAL A 30 17.68 -19.23 24.12
CA VAL A 30 18.96 -18.63 23.72
C VAL A 30 19.17 -18.80 22.21
N PHE A 31 18.87 -19.98 21.65
CA PHE A 31 18.98 -20.22 20.22
C PHE A 31 18.05 -19.31 19.40
N LEU A 32 16.77 -19.20 19.80
CA LEU A 32 15.81 -18.30 19.16
C LEU A 32 16.28 -16.84 19.21
N PHE A 33 16.78 -16.40 20.37
CA PHE A 33 17.28 -15.03 20.53
C PHE A 33 18.47 -14.72 19.61
N ILE A 34 19.44 -15.64 19.54
CA ILE A 34 20.60 -15.51 18.64
C ILE A 34 20.14 -15.49 17.17
N SER A 35 19.21 -16.37 16.79
CA SER A 35 18.70 -16.43 15.42
C SER A 35 17.98 -15.15 15.02
N ALA A 36 17.16 -14.59 15.91
CA ALA A 36 16.47 -13.32 15.69
C ALA A 36 17.46 -12.16 15.56
N MET A 37 18.51 -12.15 16.38
CA MET A 37 19.55 -11.12 16.32
C MET A 37 20.34 -11.17 15.00
N VAL A 38 20.67 -12.37 14.51
CA VAL A 38 21.32 -12.54 13.19
C VAL A 38 20.42 -12.05 12.06
N ILE A 39 19.13 -12.41 12.07
CA ILE A 39 18.16 -11.96 11.08
C ILE A 39 18.04 -10.43 11.13
N ALA A 40 17.94 -9.84 12.31
CA ALA A 40 17.87 -8.40 12.48
C ALA A 40 19.10 -7.71 11.88
N VAL A 41 20.32 -8.19 12.15
CA VAL A 41 21.55 -7.60 11.61
C VAL A 41 21.65 -7.76 10.09
N VAL A 42 21.26 -8.91 9.54
CA VAL A 42 21.31 -9.18 8.10
C VAL A 42 20.24 -8.39 7.34
N GLN A 43 19.07 -8.20 7.94
CA GLN A 43 17.94 -7.49 7.36
C GLN A 43 17.92 -5.99 7.69
N ILE A 44 18.89 -5.45 8.44
CA ILE A 44 19.11 -4.00 8.46
C ILE A 44 19.25 -3.61 6.99
N PRO A 45 18.30 -2.86 6.41
CA PRO A 45 18.41 -2.45 5.04
C PRO A 45 19.70 -1.66 4.99
N LYS A 46 20.73 -2.24 4.35
CA LYS A 46 21.95 -1.52 4.00
C LYS A 46 21.42 -0.26 3.38
N ASN A 47 21.61 0.88 4.04
CA ASN A 47 21.08 2.17 3.62
C ASN A 47 21.47 2.34 2.16
N HIS A 48 20.58 1.90 1.27
CA HIS A 48 20.70 2.11 -0.14
C HIS A 48 20.30 3.56 -0.18
N LYS A 49 21.31 4.42 0.02
CA LYS A 49 21.21 5.84 -0.22
C LYS A 49 20.69 5.89 -1.64
N ARG A 50 19.37 5.99 -1.78
CA ARG A 50 18.72 6.32 -3.04
C ARG A 50 19.28 7.71 -3.28
N THR A 51 20.35 7.77 -4.05
CA THR A 51 20.82 9.02 -4.63
C THR A 51 19.66 9.47 -5.47
N VAL A 52 18.81 10.33 -4.89
CA VAL A 52 17.74 10.99 -5.61
C VAL A 52 18.46 11.89 -6.58
N VAL A 53 18.64 11.41 -7.81
CA VAL A 53 19.07 12.24 -8.91
C VAL A 53 17.87 13.13 -9.20
N ILE A 54 17.88 14.33 -8.64
CA ILE A 54 16.91 15.36 -8.98
C ILE A 54 17.18 15.69 -10.44
N PRO A 55 16.26 15.38 -11.38
CA PRO A 55 16.45 15.75 -12.77
C PRO A 55 16.57 17.27 -12.79
N THR A 56 17.72 17.78 -13.22
CA THR A 56 17.88 19.21 -13.42
C THR A 56 16.94 19.57 -14.56
N ALA A 57 15.92 20.38 -14.29
CA ALA A 57 14.98 20.80 -15.32
C ALA A 57 15.77 21.47 -16.44
N GLU A 58 15.78 20.84 -17.62
CA GLU A 58 16.33 21.46 -18.81
C GLU A 58 15.62 22.81 -18.99
N ARG A 59 16.38 23.90 -19.04
CA ARG A 59 15.80 25.23 -19.29
C ARG A 59 15.17 25.18 -20.68
N TYR A 60 13.84 25.18 -20.72
CA TYR A 60 13.11 25.29 -21.97
C TYR A 60 13.46 26.61 -22.65
N VAL A 61 14.07 26.53 -23.84
CA VAL A 61 14.31 27.68 -24.70
C VAL A 61 13.35 27.55 -25.88
N GLN A 62 12.41 28.49 -25.97
CA GLN A 62 11.41 28.52 -27.03
C GLN A 62 12.10 28.82 -28.37
N THR A 63 12.30 27.79 -29.19
CA THR A 63 12.95 27.90 -30.52
C THR A 63 11.99 28.23 -31.65
N ARG A 64 10.68 28.22 -31.40
CA ARG A 64 9.64 28.46 -32.41
C ARG A 64 8.54 29.38 -31.89
N GLU A 65 7.98 30.17 -32.78
CA GLU A 65 6.82 31.01 -32.52
C GLU A 65 5.61 30.13 -32.14
N LEU A 66 4.93 30.47 -31.04
CA LEU A 66 3.75 29.73 -30.60
C LEU A 66 2.59 30.11 -31.52
N LEU A 67 2.20 29.17 -32.38
CA LEU A 67 0.97 29.31 -33.16
C LEU A 67 -0.21 29.01 -32.23
N ALA A 68 -1.06 30.02 -31.98
CA ALA A 68 -2.35 29.78 -31.36
C ALA A 68 -3.16 28.85 -32.28
N PRO A 69 -3.86 27.83 -31.73
CA PRO A 69 -4.80 27.05 -32.53
C PRO A 69 -5.83 28.00 -33.13
N ALA A 70 -6.22 27.75 -34.39
CA ALA A 70 -7.29 28.51 -35.02
C ALA A 70 -8.54 28.45 -34.13
N GLU A 71 -9.16 29.59 -33.87
CA GLU A 71 -10.42 29.63 -33.13
C GLU A 71 -11.40 28.69 -33.82
N SER A 72 -11.95 27.74 -33.07
CA SER A 72 -13.03 26.91 -33.57
C SER A 72 -14.19 27.85 -33.89
N THR A 73 -14.60 27.91 -35.15
CA THR A 73 -15.87 28.50 -35.54
C THR A 73 -16.99 27.57 -35.05
N LEU A 74 -17.14 27.41 -33.73
CA LEU A 74 -18.34 26.85 -33.17
C LEU A 74 -19.42 27.88 -33.46
N THR A 75 -20.28 27.59 -34.44
CA THR A 75 -21.49 28.35 -34.67
C THR A 75 -22.28 28.31 -33.36
N GLU A 76 -22.51 29.47 -32.72
CA GLU A 76 -23.24 29.58 -31.44
C GLU A 76 -24.58 28.81 -31.49
N ASP A 77 -25.15 28.69 -32.69
CA ASP A 77 -26.40 28.01 -33.00
C ASP A 77 -26.36 26.47 -32.83
N HIS A 78 -25.19 25.82 -32.72
CA HIS A 78 -25.14 24.36 -32.55
C HIS A 78 -25.77 23.92 -31.22
N TYR A 79 -25.60 24.71 -30.16
CA TYR A 79 -26.22 24.42 -28.87
C TYR A 79 -27.74 24.63 -28.89
N PHE A 80 -28.23 25.64 -29.62
CA PHE A 80 -29.65 25.98 -29.69
C PHE A 80 -30.45 25.14 -30.68
N SER A 81 -29.78 24.51 -31.65
CA SER A 81 -30.40 23.61 -32.64
C SER A 81 -30.53 22.17 -32.18
N ARG A 82 -29.87 21.79 -31.06
CA ARG A 82 -30.01 20.44 -30.50
C ARG A 82 -31.40 20.26 -29.92
N ILE A 83 -32.11 19.26 -30.42
CA ILE A 83 -33.27 18.69 -29.75
C ILE A 83 -32.71 17.68 -28.73
N PRO A 84 -32.85 17.95 -27.41
CA PRO A 84 -32.39 16.99 -26.41
C PRO A 84 -33.28 15.75 -26.47
N GLU A 85 -32.67 14.60 -26.73
CA GLU A 85 -33.35 13.32 -26.54
C GLU A 85 -33.23 12.90 -25.06
N ASP A 86 -34.32 12.40 -24.49
CA ASP A 86 -34.36 11.94 -23.09
C ASP A 86 -33.47 10.71 -22.85
N ARG A 87 -33.08 10.00 -23.90
CA ARG A 87 -32.27 8.77 -23.85
C ARG A 87 -31.35 8.71 -25.05
N TRP A 88 -30.20 8.09 -24.84
CA TRP A 88 -29.28 7.75 -25.90
C TRP A 88 -29.86 6.62 -26.75
N THR A 89 -29.68 6.71 -28.06
CA THR A 89 -29.95 5.57 -28.94
C THR A 89 -28.93 4.45 -28.68
N GLN A 90 -29.27 3.22 -29.08
CA GLN A 90 -28.35 2.09 -28.93
C GLN A 90 -27.06 2.30 -29.73
N GLU A 91 -27.15 2.90 -30.92
CA GLU A 91 -26.00 3.18 -31.78
C GLU A 91 -25.06 4.22 -31.19
N GLU A 92 -25.59 5.25 -30.54
CA GLU A 92 -24.76 6.20 -29.80
C GLU A 92 -24.19 5.58 -28.53
N THR A 93 -24.95 4.71 -27.86
CA THR A 93 -24.48 3.97 -26.70
C THR A 93 -23.26 3.13 -27.06
N ASP A 94 -23.33 2.37 -28.15
CA ASP A 94 -22.24 1.51 -28.59
C ASP A 94 -21.05 2.31 -29.16
N ARG A 95 -21.30 3.52 -29.70
CA ARG A 95 -20.25 4.39 -30.24
C ARG A 95 -19.47 5.13 -29.16
N TYR A 96 -20.16 5.64 -28.15
CA TYR A 96 -19.58 6.56 -27.16
C TYR A 96 -19.34 5.90 -25.80
N PHE A 97 -19.94 4.75 -25.53
CA PHE A 97 -19.79 4.05 -24.27
C PHE A 97 -19.22 2.64 -24.51
N THR A 98 -18.40 2.21 -23.57
CA THR A 98 -17.90 0.83 -23.55
C THR A 98 -18.55 0.13 -22.37
N LEU A 99 -19.23 -0.98 -22.63
CA LEU A 99 -19.76 -1.83 -21.58
C LEU A 99 -18.59 -2.37 -20.74
N PRO A 100 -18.63 -2.25 -19.41
CA PRO A 100 -17.57 -2.77 -18.57
C PRO A 100 -17.52 -4.29 -18.69
N ASP A 101 -16.31 -4.81 -18.90
CA ASP A 101 -16.05 -6.24 -18.90
C ASP A 101 -16.36 -6.86 -17.52
N GLU A 102 -16.90 -8.08 -17.50
CA GLU A 102 -17.22 -8.81 -16.26
C GLU A 102 -15.98 -8.92 -15.35
N SER A 103 -14.79 -9.08 -15.94
CA SER A 103 -13.53 -9.11 -15.19
C SER A 103 -13.21 -7.78 -14.49
N GLY A 104 -13.60 -6.65 -15.10
CA GLY A 104 -13.44 -5.31 -14.54
C GLY A 104 -14.42 -5.04 -13.40
N LEU A 105 -15.67 -5.48 -13.56
CA LEU A 105 -16.70 -5.43 -12.51
C LEU A 105 -16.29 -6.27 -11.29
N GLU A 106 -15.74 -7.46 -11.52
CA GLU A 106 -15.28 -8.35 -10.46
C GLU A 106 -14.09 -7.76 -9.69
N LYS A 107 -13.14 -7.15 -10.39
CA LYS A 107 -12.02 -6.42 -9.76
C LYS A 107 -12.53 -5.25 -8.92
N LEU A 108 -13.45 -4.44 -9.45
CA LEU A 108 -14.02 -3.31 -8.73
C LEU A 108 -14.74 -3.76 -7.46
N ARG A 109 -15.48 -4.88 -7.53
CA ARG A 109 -16.14 -5.49 -6.38
C ARG A 109 -15.13 -5.88 -5.29
N ASN A 110 -14.03 -6.51 -5.67
CA ASN A 110 -13.02 -6.98 -4.71
C ASN A 110 -12.23 -5.81 -4.11
N SER A 111 -11.88 -4.80 -4.91
CA SER A 111 -11.26 -3.57 -4.38
C SER A 111 -12.18 -2.82 -3.42
N ASN A 112 -13.48 -2.76 -3.68
CA ASN A 112 -14.42 -2.15 -2.74
C ASN A 112 -14.52 -2.93 -1.42
N LYS A 113 -14.48 -4.26 -1.45
CA LYS A 113 -14.44 -5.08 -0.23
C LYS A 113 -13.18 -4.83 0.59
N GLU A 114 -12.02 -4.78 -0.05
CA GLU A 114 -10.75 -4.48 0.64
C GLU A 114 -10.77 -3.09 1.30
N ILE A 115 -11.34 -2.09 0.61
CA ILE A 115 -11.49 -0.75 1.18
C ILE A 115 -12.41 -0.78 2.40
N ILE A 116 -13.57 -1.43 2.30
CA ILE A 116 -14.53 -1.56 3.41
C ILE A 116 -13.89 -2.28 4.60
N ASP A 117 -13.20 -3.39 4.37
CA ASP A 117 -12.52 -4.15 5.41
C ASP A 117 -11.40 -3.34 6.05
N SER A 118 -10.69 -2.51 5.28
CA SER A 118 -9.69 -1.59 5.82
C SER A 118 -10.30 -0.50 6.71
N ILE A 119 -11.48 0.01 6.35
CA ILE A 119 -12.18 1.04 7.13
C ILE A 119 -12.74 0.45 8.43
N ILE A 120 -13.34 -0.75 8.37
CA ILE A 120 -13.93 -1.43 9.53
C ILE A 120 -12.84 -2.00 10.44
N GLY A 121 -11.77 -2.56 9.88
CA GLY A 121 -10.64 -3.12 10.63
C GLY A 121 -9.70 -2.06 11.23
N ALA A 122 -9.70 -0.84 10.70
CA ALA A 122 -8.99 0.31 11.28
C ALA A 122 -9.87 1.14 12.24
N ALA A 123 -11.17 0.82 12.36
CA ALA A 123 -12.02 1.37 13.39
C ALA A 123 -11.81 0.59 14.71
N PRO A 124 -11.56 1.27 15.84
CA PRO A 124 -11.24 0.65 17.13
C PRO A 124 -12.40 -0.13 17.75
#